data_AF-A0A1G3L714-F1
#
_entry.id   AF-A0A1G3L714-F1
#
_cell.length_a   1.000
_cell.length_b   1.000
_cell.length_c   1.000
_cell.angle_alpha   90.00
_cell.angle_beta   90.00
_cell.angle_gamma   90.00
#
_symmetry.space_group_name_H-M   'P 1'
#
loop_
_entity.id
_entity.type
_entity.pdbx_description
1 polymer ?
#
loop_
_entity_poly.entity_id
_entity_poly.type
_entity_poly.pdbx_seq_one_letter_code
_entity_poly.pdbx_strand_id
1 'polypeptide(L)' 'MFSVRQKKEIADKVQKILRETAHPELPPEGEEIQFLLHVDGEESWSWADIQNNGAVRNPDVNLYNELQDKQNKKIY' A
#
# COMPACT_ATOMS: atom_id res chain seq x y z
N MET A 1 -6.17 3.31 -10.74
CA MET A 1 -5.25 2.37 -10.06
C MET A 1 -4.57 3.10 -8.90
N PHE A 2 -4.24 2.44 -7.78
CA PHE A 2 -3.61 3.13 -6.65
C PHE A 2 -2.21 3.67 -6.99
N SER A 3 -1.92 4.92 -6.62
CA SER A 3 -0.59 5.54 -6.71
C SER A 3 0.38 4.96 -5.67
N VAL A 4 1.69 5.17 -5.81
CA VAL A 4 2.66 4.69 -4.81
C VAL A 4 2.36 5.30 -3.45
N ARG A 5 1.99 6.58 -3.42
CA ARG A 5 1.55 7.26 -2.19
C ARG A 5 0.36 6.57 -1.54
N GLN A 6 -0.67 6.25 -2.31
CA GLN A 6 -1.85 5.55 -1.80
C GLN A 6 -1.51 4.15 -1.29
N LYS A 7 -0.65 3.41 -2.00
CA LYS A 7 -0.18 2.10 -1.56
C LYS A 7 0.59 2.17 -0.24
N LYS A 8 1.46 3.18 -0.08
CA LYS A 8 2.20 3.43 1.18
C LYS A 8 1.27 3.75 2.34
N GLU A 9 0.28 4.62 2.12
CA GLU A 9 -0.70 4.97 3.14
C GLU A 9 -1.56 3.76 3.56
N ILE A 10 -1.96 2.93 2.60
CA ILE A 10 -2.67 1.68 2.88
C ILE A 10 -1.77 0.74 3.68
N ALA A 11 -0.51 0.58 3.29
CA ALA A 11 0.44 -0.26 4.00
C ALA A 11 0.62 0.16 5.47
N ASP A 12 0.78 1.46 5.72
CA ASP A 12 0.91 2.01 7.08
C ASP A 12 -0.34 1.74 7.93
N LYS A 13 -1.54 1.90 7.35
CA LYS A 13 -2.80 1.62 8.03
C LYS A 13 -2.95 0.14 8.36
N VAL A 14 -2.60 -0.75 7.43
CA VAL A 14 -2.63 -2.21 7.65
C VAL A 14 -1.67 -2.59 8.76
N GLN A 15 -0.43 -2.09 8.74
CA GLN A 15 0.52 -2.33 9.83
C GLN A 15 -0.05 -1.86 11.17
N LYS A 16 -0.61 -0.66 11.23
CA LYS A 16 -1.19 -0.12 12.46
C LYS A 16 -2.32 -1.01 13.00
N ILE A 17 -3.26 -1.44 12.16
CA ILE A 17 -4.38 -2.31 12.57
C ILE A 17 -3.86 -3.65 13.09
N LEU A 18 -2.86 -4.24 12.43
CA LEU A 18 -2.25 -5.49 12.91
C LEU A 18 -1.58 -5.27 14.27
N ARG A 19 -0.84 -4.17 14.45
CA ARG A 19 -0.19 -3.82 15.73
C ARG A 19 -1.19 -3.60 16.86
N GLU A 20 -2.35 -3.01 16.58
CA GLU A 20 -3.42 -2.78 17.55
C GLU A 20 -3.99 -4.09 18.14
N THR A 21 -3.81 -5.23 17.47
CA THR A 21 -4.19 -6.55 18.02
C THR A 21 -3.32 -6.99 19.21
N ALA A 22 -2.14 -6.37 19.38
CA ALA A 22 -1.12 -6.76 20.37
C ALA A 22 -0.79 -8.28 20.37
N HIS A 23 -0.93 -8.93 19.21
CA HIS A 23 -0.75 -10.37 19.11
C HIS A 23 0.74 -10.76 19.31
N PRO A 24 1.05 -11.73 20.20
CA PRO A 24 2.42 -12.04 20.59
C PRO A 24 3.28 -12.65 19.47
N GLU A 25 2.65 -13.16 18.41
CA GLU A 25 3.36 -13.70 17.23
C GLU A 25 3.71 -12.64 16.18
N LEU A 26 3.31 -11.39 16.37
CA LEU A 26 3.75 -10.32 15.47
C LEU A 26 5.25 -10.06 15.65
N PRO A 27 5.96 -9.63 14.58
CA PRO A 27 7.34 -9.15 14.69
C PRO A 27 7.48 -8.10 15.81
N PRO A 28 8.67 -7.83 16.36
CA PRO A 28 8.83 -6.78 17.37
C PRO A 28 8.50 -5.38 16.83
N GLU A 29 8.28 -4.43 17.73
CA GLU A 29 8.05 -3.03 17.36
C GLU A 29 9.29 -2.46 16.64
N GLY A 30 9.06 -1.69 15.56
CA GLY A 30 10.13 -1.20 14.69
C GLY A 30 10.46 -2.12 13.51
N GLU A 31 9.97 -3.36 13.49
CA GLU A 31 10.04 -4.23 12.31
C GLU A 31 8.74 -4.18 11.48
N GLU A 32 8.89 -4.28 10.16
CA GLU A 32 7.78 -4.32 9.22
C GLU A 32 7.07 -5.68 9.25
N ILE A 33 5.76 -5.66 9.41
CA ILE A 33 4.92 -6.85 9.26
C ILE A 33 4.83 -7.17 7.77
N GLN A 34 5.22 -8.37 7.38
CA GLN A 34 5.13 -8.82 5.99
C GLN A 34 3.69 -9.20 5.65
N PHE A 35 3.14 -8.62 4.59
CA PHE A 35 1.82 -8.97 4.07
C PHE A 35 1.72 -8.70 2.57
N LEU A 36 0.75 -9.36 1.93
CA LEU A 36 0.30 -9.08 0.58
C LEU A 36 -1.22 -8.91 0.60
N LEU A 37 -1.67 -7.71 0.26
CA LEU A 37 -3.08 -7.40 0.08
C LEU A 37 -3.37 -7.32 -1.42
N HIS A 38 -4.15 -8.27 -1.91
CA HIS A 38 -4.72 -8.23 -3.25
C HIS A 38 -6.06 -7.50 -3.21
N VAL A 39 -6.23 -6.49 -4.06
CA VAL A 39 -7.45 -5.71 -4.15
C VAL A 39 -8.00 -5.81 -5.58
N ASP A 40 -9.11 -6.52 -5.72
CA ASP A 40 -9.88 -6.53 -6.96
C ASP A 40 -10.50 -5.15 -7.19
N GLY A 41 -10.36 -4.64 -8.41
CA GLY A 41 -10.98 -3.42 -8.88
C GLY A 41 -12.41 -3.65 -9.34
N GLU A 42 -13.07 -2.55 -9.73
CA GLU A 42 -14.44 -2.57 -10.24
C GLU A 42 -14.58 -3.38 -11.55
N GLU A 43 -13.53 -3.38 -12.36
CA GLU A 43 -13.49 -4.12 -13.62
C GLU A 43 -12.65 -5.39 -13.49
N SER A 44 -13.07 -6.46 -14.17
CA SER A 44 -12.42 -7.80 -14.12
C SER A 44 -10.92 -7.83 -14.49
N TRP A 45 -10.41 -6.78 -15.13
CA TRP A 45 -9.01 -6.64 -15.52
C TRP A 45 -8.23 -5.64 -14.66
N SER A 46 -8.87 -5.05 -13.66
CA SER A 46 -8.26 -4.06 -12.76
C SER A 46 -8.06 -4.69 -11.40
N TRP A 47 -6.81 -4.78 -10.94
CA TRP A 47 -6.48 -5.20 -9.58
C TRP A 47 -5.21 -4.51 -9.11
N ALA A 48 -4.99 -4.48 -7.79
CA ALA A 48 -3.78 -3.95 -7.19
C ALA A 48 -3.27 -4.85 -6.07
N ASP A 49 -2.01 -5.26 -6.19
CA ASP A 49 -1.26 -5.81 -5.08
C ASP A 49 -0.60 -4.67 -4.27
N ILE A 50 -0.73 -4.77 -2.95
CA ILE A 50 -0.19 -3.85 -1.95
C ILE A 50 0.60 -4.68 -0.93
N GLN A 51 1.83 -4.27 -0.65
CA GLN A 51 2.73 -4.94 0.29
C GLN A 51 3.21 -3.93 1.34
N ASN A 52 3.90 -4.42 2.37
CA ASN A 52 4.53 -3.58 3.38
C ASN A 52 5.59 -2.66 2.75
N ASN A 53 5.89 -1.54 3.41
CA ASN A 53 6.74 -0.49 2.83
C ASN A 53 8.18 -0.95 2.65
N GLY A 54 8.65 -1.88 3.50
CA GLY A 54 9.94 -2.54 3.36
C GLY A 54 10.09 -3.42 2.10
N ALA A 55 9.00 -3.82 1.45
CA ALA A 55 9.03 -4.62 0.22
C ALA A 55 9.28 -3.77 -1.04
N VAL A 56 9.10 -2.45 -0.97
CA VAL A 56 9.34 -1.53 -2.10
C VAL A 56 10.85 -1.25 -2.21
N ARG A 57 11.58 -2.13 -2.90
CA ARG A 57 13.05 -2.02 -3.10
C ARG A 57 13.47 -0.87 -4.03
N ASN A 58 12.56 -0.36 -4.85
CA ASN A 58 12.83 0.77 -5.74
C ASN A 58 11.56 1.63 -5.90
N PRO A 59 11.49 2.82 -5.29
CA PRO A 59 10.31 3.68 -5.33
C PRO A 59 10.05 4.32 -6.71
N ASP A 60 11.01 4.28 -7.63
CA ASP A 60 10.95 4.99 -8.92
C ASP A 60 10.29 4.20 -10.07
N VAL A 61 9.85 2.96 -9.85
CA VAL A 61 9.30 2.09 -10.91
C VAL A 61 7.77 2.12 -10.93
N ASN A 62 7.15 3.30 -11.13
CA ASN A 62 5.84 3.39 -11.81
C ASN A 62 5.44 4.81 -12.27
N LEU A 63 6.11 5.36 -13.29
CA LEU A 63 5.78 6.70 -13.84
C LEU A 63 4.29 6.87 -14.22
N TYR A 64 3.61 5.80 -14.68
CA TYR A 64 2.22 5.89 -15.13
C TYR A 64 1.22 6.12 -13.98
N ASN A 65 1.41 5.44 -12.84
CA ASN A 65 0.55 5.60 -11.66
C ASN A 65 0.82 6.91 -10.91
N GLU A 66 2.06 7.39 -10.90
CA GLU A 66 2.43 8.70 -10.33
C GLU A 66 1.83 9.87 -11.11
N LEU A 67 1.67 9.73 -12.43
CA LEU A 67 1.00 10.72 -13.27
C LEU A 67 -0.52 10.78 -13.02
N GLN A 68 -1.16 9.66 -12.64
CA GLN A 68 -2.58 9.64 -12.26
C GLN A 68 -2.85 10.29 -10.90
N ASP A 69 -1.93 10.21 -9.92
CA ASP A 69 -2.06 10.91 -8.62
C ASP A 69 -2.10 12.43 -8.79
N LYS A 70 -1.30 12.98 -9.71
CA LYS A 70 -1.28 14.41 -10.01
C LYS A 70 -2.55 14.89 -10.71
N GLN A 71 -3.27 14.02 -11.43
CA GLN A 71 -4.53 14.38 -12.08
C GLN A 71 -5.69 14.46 -11.09
N ASN A 72 -5.70 13.61 -10.06
CA ASN A 72 -6.75 13.62 -9.01
C ASN A 72 -6.64 14.79 -8.01
N LYS A 73 -5.66 15.69 -8.19
CA LYS A 73 -5.55 16.95 -7.43
C LYS A 73 -6.34 18.13 -8.02
N LYS A 74 -7.19 17.90 -9.03
CA LYS A 74 -8.09 18.94 -9.55
C LYS A 74 -9.53 18.76 -9.06
N ILE A 75 -9.91 19.65 -8.13
CA ILE A 75 -11.24 20.24 -7.88
C ILE A 75 -12.21 19.21 -7.25
N TYR A 76 -12.69 19.39 -6.00
CA TYR A 76 -13.42 20.54 -5.45
C TYR A 76 -12.87 21.06 -4.12
#